data_AF-J0CJ89-F1
#
_entry.id   AF-J0CJ89-F1
#
_cell.length_a   1.000
_cell.length_b   1.000
_cell.length_c   1.000
_cell.angle_alpha   90.00
_cell.angle_beta   90.00
_cell.angle_gamma   90.00
#
_symmetry.space_group_name_H-M   'P 1'
#
loop_
_entity.id
_entity.type
_entity.pdbx_description
1 polymer ?
#
loop_
_entity_poly.entity_id
_entity_poly.type
_entity_poly.pdbx_seq_one_letter_code
_entity_poly.pdbx_strand_id
1 'polypeptide(L)'
;MPNLENLKKQAKQYLRWHREGYYPVAAEIRVALPRFQHLDDREVLEASFKLADAQDLIARQLGFEGWQALKTGAAVMADPKKRSAAEPILRSTSAQLFVADIEASCEFFTSQLGFKIDFLYGDPPFYGQVIRDNAQLALRKVCEPVFIGDIRQREHLLSASITVDTSDDIKRLFLDFQAAGVPFHQNLRKEPWGARNFIVLDPDGNLILFAGPGD
;
A
#
# COMPACT_ATOMS: atom_id res chain seq x y z
N MET A 1 15.70 -22.32 -6.62
CA MET A 1 15.04 -22.03 -7.92
C MET A 1 13.69 -22.75 -7.96
N PRO A 2 12.69 -22.24 -8.70
CA PRO A 2 11.30 -22.69 -8.54
C PRO A 2 11.10 -24.11 -9.10
N ASN A 3 10.53 -24.99 -8.27
CA ASN A 3 10.08 -26.31 -8.70
C ASN A 3 8.94 -26.14 -9.73
N LEU A 4 9.05 -26.76 -10.91
CA LEU A 4 8.05 -26.67 -11.98
C LEU A 4 6.64 -27.08 -11.51
N GLU A 5 6.53 -28.04 -10.59
CA GLU A 5 5.25 -28.42 -9.99
C GLU A 5 4.67 -27.30 -9.11
N ASN A 6 5.51 -26.56 -8.39
CA ASN A 6 5.06 -25.39 -7.63
C ASN A 6 4.60 -24.27 -8.58
N LEU A 7 5.29 -24.05 -9.70
CA LEU A 7 4.89 -23.07 -10.70
C LEU A 7 3.55 -23.43 -11.36
N LYS A 8 3.30 -24.71 -11.65
CA LYS A 8 1.99 -25.18 -12.14
C LYS A 8 0.87 -24.92 -11.12
N LYS A 9 1.14 -25.13 -9.83
CA LYS A 9 0.17 -24.82 -8.76
C LYS A 9 -0.09 -23.31 -8.69
N GLN A 10 0.95 -22.50 -8.77
CA GLN A 10 0.85 -21.05 -8.80
C GLN A 10 0.03 -20.57 -10.01
N ALA A 11 0.20 -21.15 -11.20
CA ALA A 11 -0.59 -20.79 -12.38
C ALA A 11 -2.10 -21.05 -12.16
N LYS A 12 -2.44 -22.18 -11.53
CA LYS A 12 -3.83 -22.48 -11.16
C LYS A 12 -4.38 -21.50 -10.13
N GLN A 13 -3.54 -21.01 -9.21
CA GLN A 13 -3.95 -20.00 -8.23
C GLN A 13 -4.24 -18.65 -8.90
N TYR A 14 -3.41 -18.20 -9.84
CA TYR A 14 -3.69 -16.98 -10.62
C TYR A 14 -5.00 -17.09 -11.41
N LEU A 15 -5.24 -18.23 -12.07
CA LEU A 15 -6.50 -18.47 -12.77
C LEU A 15 -7.71 -18.44 -11.81
N ARG A 16 -7.55 -18.97 -10.60
CA ARG A 16 -8.59 -18.93 -9.58
C ARG A 16 -8.87 -17.51 -9.09
N TRP A 17 -7.83 -16.75 -8.74
CA TRP A 17 -7.96 -15.35 -8.33
C TRP A 17 -8.65 -14.50 -9.39
N HIS A 18 -8.31 -14.69 -10.67
CA HIS A 18 -8.99 -14.00 -11.77
C HIS A 18 -10.49 -14.31 -11.80
N ARG A 19 -10.87 -15.59 -11.73
CA ARG A 19 -12.29 -16.03 -11.70
C ARG A 19 -13.06 -15.53 -10.49
N GLU A 20 -12.39 -15.37 -9.35
CA GLU A 20 -12.98 -14.85 -8.12
C GLU A 20 -13.07 -13.31 -8.11
N GLY A 21 -12.57 -12.62 -9.14
CA GLY A 21 -12.53 -11.16 -9.18
C GLY A 21 -11.57 -10.55 -8.15
N TYR A 22 -10.54 -11.29 -7.72
CA TYR A 22 -9.57 -10.81 -6.74
C TYR A 22 -8.72 -9.70 -7.35
N TYR A 23 -9.11 -8.46 -7.09
CA TYR A 23 -8.62 -7.27 -7.79
C TYR A 23 -7.09 -7.15 -7.95
N PRO A 24 -6.25 -7.48 -6.93
CA PRO A 24 -4.79 -7.39 -7.10
C PRO A 24 -4.21 -8.26 -8.22
N VAL A 25 -4.88 -9.34 -8.61
CA VAL A 25 -4.43 -10.20 -9.71
C VAL A 25 -4.44 -9.47 -11.06
N ALA A 26 -5.33 -8.49 -11.22
CA ALA A 26 -5.52 -7.77 -12.47
C ALA A 26 -4.29 -6.93 -12.83
N ALA A 27 -3.72 -6.22 -11.85
CA ALA A 27 -2.52 -5.42 -12.02
C ALA A 27 -1.32 -6.28 -12.46
N GLU A 28 -1.12 -7.45 -11.83
CA GLU A 28 -0.07 -8.39 -12.23
C GLU A 28 -0.25 -8.89 -13.68
N ILE A 29 -1.49 -9.25 -14.04
CA ILE A 29 -1.83 -9.70 -15.40
C ILE A 29 -1.55 -8.60 -16.43
N ARG A 30 -2.01 -7.38 -16.16
CA ARG A 30 -1.86 -6.21 -17.03
C ARG A 30 -0.40 -5.88 -17.29
N VAL A 31 0.42 -5.86 -16.25
CA VAL A 31 1.86 -5.54 -16.37
C VAL A 31 2.59 -6.61 -17.16
N ALA A 32 2.36 -7.89 -16.86
CA ALA A 32 3.17 -8.96 -17.43
C ALA A 32 2.74 -9.39 -18.84
N LEU A 33 1.45 -9.34 -19.18
CA LEU A 33 0.93 -9.92 -20.42
C LEU A 33 0.64 -8.85 -21.49
N PRO A 34 1.32 -8.87 -22.65
CA PRO A 34 1.13 -7.85 -23.71
C PRO A 34 -0.33 -7.68 -24.17
N ARG A 35 -1.10 -8.77 -24.20
CA ARG A 35 -2.52 -8.74 -24.59
C ARG A 35 -3.39 -7.92 -23.65
N PHE A 36 -2.99 -7.73 -22.39
CA PHE A 36 -3.78 -7.06 -21.37
C PHE A 36 -3.28 -5.64 -21.05
N GLN A 37 -2.12 -5.23 -21.59
CA GLN A 37 -1.47 -3.95 -21.26
C GLN A 37 -2.29 -2.69 -21.60
N HIS A 38 -3.27 -2.81 -22.50
CA HIS A 38 -4.10 -1.68 -22.94
C HIS A 38 -5.46 -1.62 -22.23
N LEU A 39 -5.72 -2.55 -21.30
CA LEU A 39 -6.95 -2.63 -20.53
C LEU A 39 -6.72 -2.07 -19.12
N ASP A 40 -7.76 -1.54 -18.49
CA ASP A 40 -7.73 -1.24 -17.05
C ASP A 40 -7.89 -2.52 -16.21
N ASP A 41 -7.66 -2.44 -14.89
CA ASP A 41 -7.71 -3.63 -14.03
C ASP A 41 -9.11 -4.29 -14.00
N ARG A 42 -10.19 -3.52 -14.19
CA ARG A 42 -11.55 -4.07 -14.23
C ARG A 42 -11.78 -4.82 -15.53
N GLU A 43 -11.41 -4.24 -16.67
CA GLU A 43 -11.48 -4.84 -17.99
C GLU A 43 -10.65 -6.13 -18.06
N VAL A 44 -9.49 -6.17 -17.38
CA VAL A 44 -8.68 -7.39 -17.23
C VAL A 44 -9.44 -8.51 -16.53
N LEU A 45 -10.19 -8.20 -15.47
CA LEU A 45 -11.00 -9.20 -14.73
C LEU A 45 -12.22 -9.67 -15.55
N GLU A 46 -12.80 -8.80 -16.37
CA GLU A 46 -13.94 -9.12 -17.23
C GLU A 46 -13.49 -9.91 -18.49
N ALA A 47 -12.24 -9.75 -18.93
CA ALA A 47 -11.68 -10.43 -20.09
C ALA A 47 -11.44 -11.94 -19.87
N SER A 48 -11.45 -12.70 -20.97
CA SER A 48 -11.13 -14.14 -20.92
C SER A 48 -9.68 -14.39 -20.55
N PHE A 49 -9.48 -15.08 -19.42
CA PHE A 49 -8.18 -15.52 -18.90
C PHE A 49 -8.17 -17.04 -18.72
N LYS A 50 -7.27 -17.72 -19.42
CA LYS A 50 -7.14 -19.18 -19.44
C LYS A 50 -5.90 -19.62 -18.67
N LEU A 51 -5.81 -20.92 -18.39
CA LEU A 51 -4.63 -21.50 -17.73
C LEU A 51 -3.33 -21.22 -18.50
N ALA A 52 -3.39 -21.14 -19.83
CA ALA A 52 -2.24 -20.80 -20.66
C ALA A 52 -1.76 -19.36 -20.39
N ASP A 53 -2.68 -18.40 -20.24
CA ASP A 53 -2.33 -17.01 -19.88
C ASP A 53 -1.68 -16.97 -18.49
N ALA A 54 -2.22 -17.72 -17.52
CA ALA A 54 -1.64 -17.79 -16.17
C ALA A 54 -0.24 -18.43 -16.13
N GLN A 55 0.03 -19.39 -17.02
CA GLN A 55 1.37 -19.96 -17.19
C GLN A 55 2.33 -18.96 -17.84
N ASP A 56 1.86 -18.21 -18.83
CA ASP A 56 2.65 -17.16 -19.49
C ASP A 56 2.99 -16.02 -18.54
N LEU A 57 2.05 -15.62 -17.69
CA LEU A 57 2.23 -14.62 -16.62
C LEU A 57 3.41 -14.99 -15.73
N ILE A 58 3.43 -16.23 -15.22
CA ILE A 58 4.51 -16.70 -14.34
C ILE A 58 5.84 -16.77 -15.07
N ALA A 59 5.85 -17.23 -16.33
CA ALA A 59 7.07 -17.28 -17.12
C ALA A 59 7.68 -15.89 -17.29
N ARG A 60 6.86 -14.89 -17.63
CA ARG A 60 7.28 -13.50 -17.82
C ARG A 60 7.71 -12.83 -16.51
N GLN A 61 7.02 -13.09 -15.39
CA GLN A 61 7.46 -12.65 -14.06
C GLN A 61 8.85 -13.22 -13.68
N LEU A 62 9.20 -14.39 -14.21
CA LEU A 62 10.52 -15.01 -14.04
C LEU A 62 11.53 -14.62 -15.13
N GLY A 63 11.19 -13.69 -16.02
CA GLY A 63 12.07 -13.17 -17.08
C GLY A 63 12.13 -14.03 -18.34
N PHE A 64 11.24 -15.02 -18.51
CA PHE A 64 11.15 -15.84 -19.72
C PHE A 64 10.08 -15.29 -20.67
N GLU A 65 10.32 -15.38 -21.97
CA GLU A 65 9.37 -14.93 -23.00
C GLU A 65 8.06 -15.74 -23.03
N GLY A 66 8.06 -16.93 -22.42
CA GLY A 66 6.85 -17.70 -22.19
C GLY A 66 7.09 -19.08 -21.57
N TRP A 67 6.00 -19.82 -21.32
CA TRP A 67 6.04 -21.07 -20.55
C TRP A 67 6.93 -22.16 -21.15
N GLN A 68 7.04 -22.23 -22.48
CA GLN A 68 7.94 -23.18 -23.14
C GLN A 68 9.42 -22.82 -22.91
N ALA A 69 9.78 -21.55 -23.06
CA ALA A 69 11.13 -21.06 -22.78
C ALA A 69 11.54 -21.32 -21.32
N LEU A 70 10.60 -21.13 -20.38
CA LEU A 70 10.81 -21.48 -18.97
C LEU A 70 11.09 -22.97 -18.77
N LYS A 71 10.29 -23.86 -19.38
CA LYS A 71 10.51 -25.31 -19.23
C LYS A 71 11.86 -25.75 -19.80
N THR A 72 12.28 -25.20 -20.93
CA THR A 72 13.57 -25.49 -21.54
C THR A 72 14.72 -24.94 -20.69
N GLY A 73 14.62 -23.71 -20.19
CA GLY A 73 15.63 -23.10 -19.33
C GLY A 73 15.76 -23.77 -17.96
N ALA A 74 14.64 -24.21 -17.37
CA ALA A 74 14.62 -24.93 -16.11
C ALA A 74 15.26 -26.34 -16.19
N ALA A 75 15.36 -26.92 -17.39
CA ALA A 75 16.01 -28.22 -17.61
C ALA A 75 17.54 -28.14 -17.60
N VAL A 76 18.14 -26.94 -17.71
CA VAL A 76 19.60 -26.76 -17.87
C VAL A 76 20.32 -26.40 -16.56
N MET A 77 19.61 -25.98 -15.51
CA MET A 77 20.23 -25.67 -14.21
C MET A 77 19.40 -26.21 -13.04
N ALA A 78 19.79 -27.38 -12.56
CA ALA A 78 19.29 -27.95 -11.31
C ALA A 78 20.41 -27.92 -10.26
N ASP A 79 20.38 -26.93 -9.36
CA ASP A 79 20.82 -27.12 -7.97
C ASP A 79 20.24 -26.02 -7.06
N PRO A 80 19.27 -26.31 -6.17
CA PRO A 80 18.83 -25.37 -5.18
C PRO A 80 19.56 -25.60 -3.86
N LYS A 81 20.57 -24.76 -3.57
CA LYS A 81 21.04 -24.58 -2.19
C LYS A 81 19.90 -24.09 -1.31
N LYS A 82 19.52 -24.95 -0.36
CA LYS A 82 18.52 -24.71 0.68
C LYS A 82 19.02 -23.56 1.57
N ARG A 83 18.41 -22.37 1.46
CA ARG A 83 18.64 -21.31 2.45
C ARG A 83 18.07 -21.79 3.78
N SER A 84 18.92 -21.84 4.80
CA SER A 84 18.49 -22.01 6.19
C SER A 84 17.53 -20.88 6.53
N ALA A 85 16.39 -21.22 7.13
CA ALA A 85 15.38 -20.26 7.52
C ALA A 85 15.89 -19.54 8.78
N ALA A 86 16.38 -18.30 8.61
CA ALA A 86 16.59 -17.40 9.73
C ALA A 86 15.24 -17.11 10.42
N GLU A 87 15.28 -16.84 11.72
CA GLU A 87 14.08 -16.39 12.44
C GLU A 87 13.49 -15.14 11.78
N PRO A 88 12.15 -15.04 11.69
CA PRO A 88 11.51 -13.89 11.07
C PRO A 88 11.72 -12.62 11.90
N ILE A 89 12.18 -11.55 11.25
CA ILE A 89 12.34 -10.21 11.85
C ILE A 89 11.22 -9.31 11.30
N LEU A 90 10.36 -8.80 12.18
CA LEU A 90 9.36 -7.78 11.84
C LEU A 90 10.07 -6.44 11.68
N ARG A 91 10.07 -5.86 10.47
CA ARG A 91 10.88 -4.65 10.15
C ARG A 91 10.15 -3.33 10.38
N SER A 92 8.86 -3.29 10.11
CA SER A 92 8.06 -2.08 10.19
C SER A 92 6.58 -2.40 10.36
N THR A 93 5.82 -1.37 10.69
CA THR A 93 4.36 -1.35 10.62
C THR A 93 3.93 -0.16 9.78
N SER A 94 2.80 -0.28 9.09
CA SER A 94 2.18 0.82 8.35
C SER A 94 0.75 1.00 8.84
N ALA A 95 0.37 2.24 9.17
CA ALA A 95 -1.03 2.55 9.45
C ALA A 95 -1.84 2.42 8.14
N GLN A 96 -3.06 1.88 8.22
CA GLN A 96 -3.95 1.76 7.06
C GLN A 96 -5.00 2.87 7.11
N LEU A 97 -4.91 3.81 6.18
CA LEU A 97 -5.86 4.90 6.02
C LEU A 97 -6.84 4.53 4.92
N PHE A 98 -8.13 4.65 5.23
CA PHE A 98 -9.19 4.41 4.27
C PHE A 98 -9.58 5.73 3.62
N VAL A 99 -9.48 5.77 2.30
CA VAL A 99 -9.62 6.99 1.50
C VAL A 99 -10.61 6.78 0.35
N ALA A 100 -11.34 7.81 -0.06
CA ALA A 100 -12.23 7.72 -1.21
C ALA A 100 -11.48 7.91 -2.54
N ASP A 101 -10.40 8.70 -2.51
CA ASP A 101 -9.60 9.08 -3.67
C ASP A 101 -8.09 8.99 -3.36
N ILE A 102 -7.39 8.12 -4.09
CA ILE A 102 -5.95 7.89 -3.91
C ILE A 102 -5.14 9.10 -4.38
N GLU A 103 -5.52 9.75 -5.48
CA GLU A 103 -4.76 10.86 -6.06
C GLU A 103 -4.87 12.10 -5.15
N ALA A 104 -6.08 12.44 -4.71
CA ALA A 104 -6.31 13.55 -3.78
C ALA A 104 -5.60 13.31 -2.44
N SER A 105 -5.59 12.06 -1.95
CA SER A 105 -4.85 11.71 -0.75
C SER A 105 -3.34 11.86 -0.94
N CYS A 106 -2.79 11.37 -2.05
CA CYS A 106 -1.38 11.53 -2.38
C CYS A 106 -0.99 13.01 -2.48
N GLU A 107 -1.80 13.84 -3.13
CA GLU A 107 -1.56 15.28 -3.21
C GLU A 107 -1.52 15.92 -1.83
N PHE A 108 -2.47 15.59 -0.94
CA PHE A 108 -2.48 16.08 0.43
C PHE A 108 -1.22 15.68 1.20
N PHE A 109 -0.88 14.39 1.22
CA PHE A 109 0.26 13.88 1.98
C PHE A 109 1.60 14.43 1.46
N THR A 110 1.74 14.56 0.14
CA THR A 110 2.99 15.05 -0.47
C THR A 110 3.14 16.57 -0.38
N SER A 111 2.08 17.31 -0.70
CA SER A 111 2.14 18.77 -0.84
C SER A 111 2.04 19.49 0.51
N GLN A 112 1.20 19.00 1.42
CA GLN A 112 0.96 19.68 2.70
C GLN A 112 1.74 19.05 3.85
N LEU A 113 1.86 17.72 3.88
CA LEU A 113 2.53 17.00 4.98
C LEU A 113 3.97 16.57 4.64
N GLY A 114 4.47 16.85 3.45
CA GLY A 114 5.86 16.60 3.05
C GLY A 114 6.25 15.12 2.94
N PHE A 115 5.28 14.22 2.76
CA PHE A 115 5.54 12.82 2.43
C PHE A 115 5.97 12.67 0.97
N LYS A 116 6.43 11.46 0.62
CA LYS A 116 6.64 11.03 -0.76
C LYS A 116 5.80 9.80 -1.04
N ILE A 117 5.41 9.60 -2.29
CA ILE A 117 4.81 8.34 -2.73
C ILE A 117 5.91 7.27 -2.73
N ASP A 118 5.68 6.19 -1.99
CA ASP A 118 6.55 5.02 -1.97
C ASP A 118 6.18 4.09 -3.14
N PHE A 119 4.89 3.75 -3.25
CA PHE A 119 4.34 3.06 -4.40
C PHE A 119 2.84 3.32 -4.55
N LEU A 120 2.33 3.11 -5.77
CA LEU A 120 0.90 3.00 -6.09
C LEU A 120 0.65 1.66 -6.78
N TYR A 121 -0.54 1.11 -6.57
CA TYR A 121 -0.92 -0.19 -7.08
C TYR A 121 -2.33 -0.17 -7.68
N GLY A 122 -2.42 -0.71 -8.89
CA GLY A 122 -3.63 -0.79 -9.71
C GLY A 122 -3.79 0.33 -10.73
N ASP A 123 -4.75 0.15 -11.63
CA ASP A 123 -5.14 1.10 -12.67
C ASP A 123 -6.67 1.07 -12.89
N PRO A 124 -7.42 2.10 -12.43
CA PRO A 124 -6.92 3.22 -11.62
C PRO A 124 -6.41 2.75 -10.23
N PRO A 125 -5.49 3.48 -9.58
CA PRO A 125 -4.95 3.09 -8.28
C PRO A 125 -6.04 2.90 -7.22
N PHE A 126 -5.97 1.79 -6.49
CA PHE A 126 -6.87 1.47 -5.37
C PHE A 126 -6.10 1.22 -4.07
N TYR A 127 -4.77 1.14 -4.15
CA TYR A 127 -3.90 0.95 -3.01
C TYR A 127 -2.57 1.66 -3.25
N GLY A 128 -1.94 2.12 -2.18
CA GLY A 128 -0.62 2.74 -2.25
C GLY A 128 -0.03 2.96 -0.87
N GLN A 129 1.18 3.51 -0.83
CA GLN A 129 1.83 3.92 0.41
C GLN A 129 2.53 5.25 0.20
N VAL A 130 2.41 6.12 1.21
CA VAL A 130 3.23 7.32 1.34
C VAL A 130 4.19 7.16 2.52
N ILE A 131 5.38 7.70 2.37
CA ILE A 131 6.46 7.61 3.35
C ILE A 131 7.08 8.98 3.62
N ARG A 132 7.34 9.27 4.89
CA ARG A 132 8.16 10.39 5.34
C ARG A 132 9.06 9.89 6.46
N ASP A 133 10.37 9.92 6.23
CA ASP A 133 11.35 9.37 7.15
C ASP A 133 11.01 7.89 7.46
N ASN A 134 10.70 7.56 8.73
CA ASN A 134 10.28 6.22 9.14
C ASN A 134 8.76 6.02 9.16
N ALA A 135 7.96 7.08 9.00
CA ALA A 135 6.50 7.00 9.06
C ALA A 135 5.93 6.45 7.74
N GLN A 136 5.21 5.33 7.82
CA GLN A 136 4.59 4.64 6.69
C GLN A 136 3.07 4.67 6.83
N LEU A 137 2.39 5.28 5.86
CA LEU A 137 0.94 5.36 5.79
C LEU A 137 0.47 4.69 4.50
N ALA A 138 -0.22 3.57 4.61
CA ALA A 138 -0.83 2.91 3.48
C ALA A 138 -2.20 3.54 3.20
N LEU A 139 -2.47 3.82 1.93
CA LEU A 139 -3.71 4.39 1.44
C LEU A 139 -4.52 3.27 0.79
N ARG A 140 -5.72 3.01 1.31
CA ARG A 140 -6.63 2.00 0.78
C ARG A 140 -7.92 2.65 0.31
N LYS A 141 -8.18 2.55 -1.00
CA LYS A 141 -9.45 3.02 -1.57
C LYS A 141 -10.61 2.21 -1.00
N VAL A 142 -11.62 2.93 -0.50
CA VAL A 142 -12.92 2.39 -0.11
C VAL A 142 -14.01 3.23 -0.77
N CYS A 143 -15.06 2.57 -1.25
CA CYS A 143 -16.17 3.24 -1.94
C CYS A 143 -17.41 3.41 -1.04
N GLU A 144 -17.31 3.01 0.23
CA GLU A 144 -18.39 3.04 1.21
C GLU A 144 -17.87 3.60 2.55
N PRO A 145 -18.75 4.18 3.39
CA PRO A 145 -18.36 4.67 4.70
C PRO A 145 -17.81 3.55 5.59
N VAL A 146 -16.60 3.73 6.11
CA VAL A 146 -15.97 2.78 7.03
C VAL A 146 -16.54 2.89 8.45
N PHE A 147 -16.95 4.10 8.83
CA PHE A 147 -17.49 4.42 10.15
C PHE A 147 -18.98 4.78 10.02
N ILE A 148 -19.75 4.41 11.04
CA ILE A 148 -21.18 4.76 11.13
C ILE A 148 -21.30 6.19 11.69
N GLY A 149 -21.93 7.07 10.92
CA GLY A 149 -22.16 8.46 11.33
C GLY A 149 -20.86 9.23 11.54
N ASP A 150 -20.83 10.08 12.56
CA ASP A 150 -19.71 10.97 12.92
C ASP A 150 -18.82 10.41 14.05
N ILE A 151 -18.90 9.10 14.31
CA ILE A 151 -18.25 8.47 15.47
C ILE A 151 -16.73 8.72 15.48
N ARG A 152 -16.09 8.78 14.31
CA ARG A 152 -14.65 9.05 14.22
C ARG A 152 -14.31 10.41 14.79
N GLN A 153 -15.06 11.45 14.44
CA GLN A 153 -14.86 12.82 14.92
C GLN A 153 -15.26 12.96 16.39
N ARG A 154 -16.44 12.44 16.75
CA ARG A 154 -17.02 12.55 18.10
C ARG A 154 -16.19 11.84 19.17
N GLU A 155 -15.64 10.67 18.85
CA GLU A 155 -14.83 9.85 19.76
C GLU A 155 -13.32 9.98 19.51
N HIS A 156 -12.90 10.89 18.62
CA HIS A 156 -11.49 11.13 18.29
C HIS A 156 -10.72 9.85 17.88
N LEU A 157 -11.34 8.99 17.05
CA LEU A 157 -10.76 7.71 16.65
C LEU A 157 -9.56 7.94 15.70
N LEU A 158 -8.35 7.75 16.22
CA LEU A 158 -7.11 7.94 15.47
C LEU A 158 -6.91 6.85 14.41
N SER A 159 -6.60 7.27 13.18
CA SER A 159 -6.18 6.38 12.09
C SER A 159 -4.67 6.10 12.15
N ALA A 160 -3.88 7.03 12.70
CA ALA A 160 -2.43 6.90 12.86
C ALA A 160 -1.91 7.73 14.03
N SER A 161 -0.76 7.31 14.57
CA SER A 161 0.02 8.05 15.57
C SER A 161 1.48 8.07 15.13
N ILE A 162 2.06 9.26 15.06
CA ILE A 162 3.43 9.52 14.63
C ILE A 162 4.14 10.29 15.74
N THR A 163 5.27 9.78 16.20
CA THR A 163 6.09 10.46 17.22
C THR A 163 7.24 11.22 16.60
N VAL A 164 7.61 12.34 17.20
CA VAL A 164 8.84 13.07 16.91
C VAL A 164 9.77 13.06 18.13
N ASP A 165 11.06 13.27 17.90
CA ASP A 165 12.09 13.04 18.91
C ASP A 165 12.09 14.07 20.04
N THR A 166 11.70 15.33 19.75
CA THR A 166 11.80 16.42 20.73
C THR A 166 10.56 17.31 20.83
N SER A 167 10.46 18.02 21.96
CA SER A 167 9.43 19.05 22.22
C SER A 167 9.52 20.24 21.25
N ASP A 168 10.70 20.51 20.68
CA ASP A 168 10.88 21.57 19.67
C ASP A 168 10.50 21.08 18.28
N ASP A 169 10.75 19.81 17.94
CA ASP A 169 10.32 19.22 16.67
C ASP A 169 8.80 19.26 16.52
N ILE A 170 8.04 18.94 17.58
CA ILE A 170 6.57 18.97 17.51
C ILE A 170 6.03 20.39 17.33
N LYS A 171 6.68 21.40 17.94
CA LYS A 171 6.32 22.81 17.74
C LYS A 171 6.63 23.26 16.32
N ARG A 172 7.81 22.92 15.81
CA ARG A 172 8.21 23.27 14.43
C ARG A 172 7.28 22.62 13.42
N LEU A 173 7.02 21.33 13.56
CA LEU A 173 6.11 20.60 12.68
C LEU A 173 4.69 21.19 12.68
N PHE A 174 4.18 21.58 13.85
CA PHE A 174 2.89 22.27 13.96
C PHE A 174 2.86 23.59 13.19
N LEU A 175 3.90 24.42 13.33
CA LEU A 175 4.00 25.71 12.63
C LEU A 175 4.15 25.52 11.12
N ASP A 176 4.93 24.54 10.68
CA ASP A 176 5.10 24.20 9.26
C ASP A 176 3.75 23.80 8.64
N PHE A 177 2.97 22.95 9.34
CA PHE A 177 1.64 22.52 8.88
C PHE A 177 0.61 23.66 8.92
N GLN A 178 0.67 24.54 9.92
CA GLN A 178 -0.16 25.74 9.97
C GLN A 178 0.14 26.67 8.78
N ALA A 179 1.41 26.89 8.46
CA ALA A 179 1.83 27.71 7.32
C ALA A 179 1.41 27.09 5.97
N ALA A 180 1.38 25.76 5.88
CA ALA A 180 0.89 25.02 4.73
C ALA A 180 -0.65 24.96 4.62
N GLY A 181 -1.40 25.49 5.61
CA GLY A 181 -2.86 25.50 5.61
C GLY A 181 -3.51 24.15 5.94
N VAL A 182 -2.79 23.24 6.61
CA VAL A 182 -3.29 21.91 6.96
C VAL A 182 -4.51 22.03 7.90
N PRO A 183 -5.61 21.31 7.67
CA PRO A 183 -6.75 21.28 8.57
C PRO A 183 -6.44 20.54 9.88
N PHE A 184 -6.66 21.20 11.02
CA PHE A 184 -6.49 20.61 12.34
C PHE A 184 -7.83 20.20 12.96
N HIS A 185 -7.90 18.96 13.44
CA HIS A 185 -8.95 18.52 14.37
C HIS A 185 -8.67 19.00 15.80
N GLN A 186 -7.38 19.05 16.16
CA GLN A 186 -6.89 19.53 17.45
C GLN A 186 -5.59 20.28 17.23
N ASN A 187 -5.55 21.55 17.67
CA ASN A 187 -4.32 22.34 17.69
C ASN A 187 -3.32 21.81 18.73
N LEU A 188 -2.05 22.22 18.59
CA LEU A 188 -0.99 21.83 19.52
C LEU A 188 -1.39 22.15 20.97
N ARG A 189 -1.43 21.12 21.82
CA ARG A 189 -1.70 21.26 23.25
C ARG A 189 -0.80 20.35 24.07
N LYS A 190 -0.68 20.68 25.36
CA LYS A 190 -0.02 19.84 26.36
C LYS A 190 -1.07 18.90 26.98
N GLU A 191 -0.76 17.62 26.99
CA GLU A 191 -1.60 16.59 27.61
C GLU A 191 -1.29 16.45 29.11
N PRO A 192 -2.20 15.89 29.93
CA PRO A 192 -2.01 15.72 31.37
C PRO A 192 -0.75 14.94 31.75
N TRP A 193 -0.28 14.04 30.88
CA TRP A 193 0.95 13.27 31.06
C TRP A 193 2.21 13.96 30.52
N GLY A 194 2.12 15.25 30.17
CA GLY A 194 3.26 16.10 29.84
C GLY A 194 3.59 16.20 28.35
N ALA A 195 3.25 15.19 27.55
CA ALA A 195 3.48 15.20 26.10
C ALA A 195 2.74 16.36 25.41
N ARG A 196 3.26 16.79 24.26
CA ARG A 196 2.56 17.73 23.38
C ARG A 196 2.13 17.04 22.11
N ASN A 197 0.89 17.28 21.69
CA ASN A 197 0.36 16.68 20.48
C ASN A 197 -0.59 17.63 19.73
N PHE A 198 -0.78 17.34 18.45
CA PHE A 198 -1.83 17.91 17.61
C PHE A 198 -2.39 16.82 16.70
N ILE A 199 -3.58 17.04 16.16
CA ILE A 199 -4.26 16.08 15.29
C ILE A 199 -4.68 16.80 14.01
N VAL A 200 -4.31 16.24 12.87
CA VAL A 200 -4.70 16.73 11.53
C VAL A 200 -5.80 15.85 10.94
N LEU A 201 -6.58 16.45 10.03
CA LEU A 201 -7.54 15.77 9.18
C LEU A 201 -6.94 15.61 7.79
N ASP A 202 -7.00 14.40 7.24
CA ASP A 202 -6.84 14.22 5.79
C ASP A 202 -8.16 14.54 5.05
N PRO A 203 -8.17 14.53 3.70
CA PRO A 203 -9.36 14.84 2.91
C PRO A 203 -10.58 13.96 3.22
N ASP A 204 -10.35 12.74 3.69
CA ASP A 204 -11.38 11.75 4.05
C ASP A 204 -11.66 11.72 5.56
N GLY A 205 -11.17 12.72 6.29
CA GLY A 205 -11.38 12.90 7.72
C GLY A 205 -10.70 11.84 8.60
N ASN A 206 -9.66 11.16 8.11
CA ASN A 206 -8.79 10.34 8.96
C ASN A 206 -8.07 11.25 9.96
N LEU A 207 -7.96 10.79 11.20
CA LEU A 207 -7.31 11.53 12.27
C LEU A 207 -5.87 11.04 12.44
N ILE A 208 -4.89 11.88 12.13
CA ILE A 208 -3.47 11.58 12.29
C ILE A 208 -2.91 12.37 13.47
N LEU A 209 -2.54 11.67 14.53
CA LEU A 209 -1.91 12.25 15.71
C LEU A 209 -0.41 12.42 15.48
N PHE A 210 0.12 13.61 15.77
CA PHE A 210 1.54 13.85 15.91
C PHE A 210 1.85 14.17 17.37
N ALA A 211 2.84 13.49 17.95
CA ALA A 211 3.18 13.62 19.36
C ALA A 211 4.69 13.80 19.58
N GLY A 212 5.07 14.82 20.35
CA GLY A 212 6.42 14.96 20.91
C GLY A 212 6.45 14.51 22.37
N PRO A 213 7.63 14.18 22.91
CA PRO A 213 7.78 13.83 24.32
C PRO A 213 7.36 15.00 25.24
N GLY A 214 7.11 14.68 26.50
CA GLY A 214 7.00 15.70 27.54
C GLY A 214 8.35 16.38 27.79
N ASP A 215 8.32 17.61 28.28
CA ASP A 215 9.52 18.31 28.78
C ASP A 215 10.04 17.63 30.06
#